data_AF-A0A2V8J3F6-F1
#
_entry.id   AF-A0A2V8J3F6-F1
#
_cell.length_a   1.000
_cell.length_b   1.000
_cell.length_c   1.000
_cell.angle_alpha   90.00
_cell.angle_beta   90.00
_cell.angle_gamma   90.00
#
_symmetry.space_group_name_H-M   'P 1'
#
loop_
_entity.id
_entity.type
_entity.pdbx_description
1 polymer ?
#
loop_
_entity_poly.entity_id
_entity_poly.type
_entity_poly.pdbx_seq_one_letter_code
_entity_poly.pdbx_strand_id
1 'polypeptide(L)'
;MKNRFLHCIVVTVAVLFAAYAMVSDVNAQAPPKPTPHLADGRPDLNGTWDHGGGIGFVRPQTLPDGSVCVLGCPPAATAAPPRGGNNPPPGARGGRGDAAAAPDAPAARNFPKYKPEFLAKVKDLNDRQVQTDTLLQCQPPGVPRIGPPHKILQNAREVVFLYDDVNGSFFRIIPTDGRPHRKGLPAGYLGDAIGHWEGDTLVIETVNFNEETWLIDNGA
;
A
#
# COMPACT_ATOMS: atom_id res chain seq x y z
N MET A 1 39.86 49.00 -31.67
CA MET A 1 38.84 47.98 -32.04
C MET A 1 39.07 46.64 -31.30
N LYS A 2 39.12 46.60 -29.96
CA LYS A 2 39.45 45.36 -29.22
C LYS A 2 38.44 44.89 -28.15
N ASN A 3 37.37 45.66 -27.85
CA ASN A 3 36.46 45.33 -26.74
C ASN A 3 35.02 44.93 -27.13
N ARG A 4 34.69 44.85 -28.42
CA ARG A 4 33.33 44.48 -28.88
C ARG A 4 33.13 42.97 -29.00
N PHE A 5 34.18 42.20 -29.30
CA PHE A 5 34.12 40.74 -29.40
C PHE A 5 34.04 40.04 -28.03
N LEU A 6 34.69 40.60 -27.01
CA LEU A 6 34.70 40.01 -25.66
C LEU A 6 33.32 40.09 -24.99
N HIS A 7 32.56 41.17 -25.24
CA HIS A 7 31.19 41.32 -24.73
C HIS A 7 30.20 40.32 -25.36
N CYS A 8 30.33 40.01 -26.66
CA CYS A 8 29.47 39.00 -27.29
C CYS A 8 29.72 37.59 -26.72
N ILE A 9 30.98 37.22 -26.45
CA ILE A 9 31.30 35.88 -25.93
C ILE A 9 30.78 35.71 -24.49
N VAL A 10 30.93 36.72 -23.63
CA VAL A 10 30.45 36.68 -22.23
C VAL A 10 28.92 36.59 -22.16
N VAL A 11 28.19 37.33 -23.01
CA VAL A 11 26.72 37.27 -23.07
C VAL A 11 26.25 35.89 -23.56
N THR A 12 26.93 35.29 -24.54
CA THR A 12 26.52 33.99 -25.10
C THR A 12 26.75 32.84 -24.11
N VAL A 13 27.84 32.87 -23.34
CA VAL A 13 28.14 31.87 -22.28
C VAL A 13 27.18 32.02 -21.09
N ALA A 14 26.81 33.24 -20.71
CA ALA A 14 25.84 33.47 -19.64
C ALA A 14 24.42 32.98 -20.00
N VAL A 15 24.00 33.14 -21.27
CA VAL A 15 22.71 32.63 -21.75
C VAL A 15 22.71 31.10 -21.85
N LEU A 16 23.83 30.48 -22.22
CA LEU A 16 23.97 29.01 -22.23
C LEU A 16 23.99 28.40 -20.81
N PHE A 17 24.60 29.08 -19.83
CA PHE A 17 24.54 28.63 -18.42
C PHE A 17 23.14 28.80 -17.80
N ALA A 18 22.42 29.87 -18.15
CA ALA A 18 21.04 30.07 -17.72
C ALA A 18 20.08 29.05 -18.37
N ALA A 19 20.36 28.62 -19.60
CA ALA A 19 19.57 27.58 -20.29
C ALA A 19 19.85 26.17 -19.73
N TYR A 20 21.06 25.87 -19.24
CA TYR A 20 21.37 24.56 -18.64
C TYR A 20 20.80 24.39 -17.22
N ALA A 21 20.63 25.48 -16.47
CA ALA A 21 20.04 25.42 -15.13
C ALA A 21 18.51 25.18 -15.13
N MET A 22 17.86 25.12 -16.31
CA MET A 22 16.43 24.88 -16.47
C MET A 22 16.09 23.42 -16.84
N VAL A 23 17.05 22.49 -16.73
CA VAL A 23 16.70 21.06 -16.65
C VAL A 23 16.08 20.83 -15.28
N SER A 24 14.78 21.10 -15.21
CA SER A 24 13.96 20.80 -14.04
C SER A 24 14.16 19.34 -13.69
N ASP A 25 14.39 19.06 -12.41
CA ASP A 25 14.34 17.72 -11.84
C ASP A 25 13.02 17.06 -12.24
N VAL A 26 13.04 16.26 -13.31
CA VAL A 26 11.94 15.37 -13.73
C VAL A 26 11.63 14.30 -12.67
N ASN A 27 12.43 14.28 -11.59
CA ASN A 27 12.29 13.45 -10.41
C ASN A 27 11.80 14.19 -9.16
N ALA A 28 11.45 15.49 -9.25
CA ALA A 28 10.92 16.23 -8.11
C ALA A 28 9.53 15.67 -7.74
N GLN A 29 9.49 14.85 -6.68
CA GLN A 29 8.26 14.41 -6.05
C GLN A 29 7.46 15.67 -5.67
N ALA A 30 6.19 15.76 -6.11
CA ALA A 30 5.33 16.86 -5.71
C ALA A 30 5.36 17.01 -4.18
N PRO A 31 5.39 18.26 -3.65
CA PRO A 31 5.44 18.46 -2.21
C PRO A 31 4.26 17.73 -1.55
N PRO A 32 4.50 17.07 -0.40
CA PRO A 32 3.47 16.28 0.26
C PRO A 32 2.25 17.16 0.54
N LYS A 33 1.09 16.76 0.03
CA LYS A 33 -0.17 17.43 0.33
C LYS A 33 -0.52 17.16 1.80
N PRO A 34 -1.21 18.09 2.50
CA PRO A 34 -1.72 17.83 3.84
C PRO A 34 -2.55 16.53 3.85
N THR A 35 -2.36 15.71 4.89
CA THR A 35 -3.16 14.50 5.09
C THR A 35 -4.64 14.89 5.15
N PRO A 36 -5.51 14.29 4.33
CA PRO A 36 -6.94 14.49 4.45
C PRO A 36 -7.45 14.01 5.82
N HIS A 37 -8.40 14.73 6.41
CA HIS A 37 -9.02 14.36 7.67
C HIS A 37 -10.55 14.34 7.51
N LEU A 38 -11.21 13.49 8.29
CA LEU A 38 -12.66 13.50 8.44
C LEU A 38 -13.12 14.74 9.21
N ALA A 39 -14.44 14.95 9.25
CA ALA A 39 -15.04 16.06 9.99
C ALA A 39 -14.74 16.03 11.51
N ASP A 40 -14.40 14.85 12.05
CA ASP A 40 -14.01 14.67 13.45
C ASP A 40 -12.51 14.89 13.71
N GLY A 41 -11.75 15.29 12.68
CA GLY A 41 -10.33 15.59 12.77
C GLY A 41 -9.40 14.38 12.72
N ARG A 42 -9.91 13.15 12.58
CA ARG A 42 -9.07 11.96 12.37
C ARG A 42 -8.64 11.83 10.91
N PRO A 43 -7.48 11.23 10.60
CA PRO A 43 -7.08 10.97 9.23
C PRO A 43 -8.17 10.22 8.45
N ASP A 44 -8.44 10.69 7.24
CA ASP A 44 -9.36 10.03 6.31
C ASP A 44 -8.60 8.99 5.51
N LEU A 45 -8.79 7.72 5.87
CA LEU A 45 -8.16 6.58 5.20
C LEU A 45 -9.00 6.08 4.01
N ASN A 46 -10.19 6.63 3.75
CA ASN A 46 -11.06 6.16 2.68
C ASN A 46 -10.38 6.27 1.32
N GLY A 47 -10.30 5.16 0.60
CA GLY A 47 -9.70 5.19 -0.72
C GLY A 47 -9.32 3.83 -1.27
N THR A 48 -8.90 3.85 -2.52
CA THR A 48 -8.20 2.73 -3.15
C THR A 48 -6.70 2.94 -2.94
N TRP A 49 -6.08 1.95 -2.29
CA TRP A 49 -4.67 1.88 -1.93
C TRP A 49 -3.91 0.86 -2.78
N ASP A 50 -4.62 0.07 -3.59
CA ASP A 50 -4.02 -0.66 -4.69
C ASP A 50 -3.48 0.32 -5.74
N HIS A 51 -2.39 -0.04 -6.41
CA HIS A 51 -1.83 0.74 -7.52
C HIS A 51 -2.69 0.62 -8.81
N GLY A 52 -4.01 0.68 -8.70
CA GLY A 52 -4.97 0.42 -9.78
C GLY A 52 -5.20 -1.07 -10.06
N GLY A 53 -4.91 -1.92 -9.06
CA GLY A 53 -4.77 -3.37 -9.20
C GLY A 53 -6.06 -4.19 -9.10
N GLY A 54 -7.09 -3.75 -8.34
CA GLY A 54 -8.32 -4.56 -8.32
C GLY A 54 -9.25 -4.46 -7.12
N ILE A 55 -9.78 -3.28 -6.76
CA ILE A 55 -11.15 -3.14 -6.19
C ILE A 55 -11.81 -1.86 -6.73
N GLY A 56 -12.04 -1.82 -8.05
CA GLY A 56 -12.59 -0.66 -8.77
C GLY A 56 -14.12 -0.49 -8.72
N PHE A 57 -14.85 -1.51 -8.24
CA PHE A 57 -16.33 -1.52 -8.27
C PHE A 57 -16.98 -0.81 -7.09
N VAL A 58 -16.27 -0.65 -5.96
CA VAL A 58 -16.74 0.16 -4.84
C VAL A 58 -16.20 1.58 -5.02
N ARG A 59 -17.05 2.58 -5.16
CA ARG A 59 -16.64 4.00 -5.26
C ARG A 59 -17.26 4.80 -4.11
N PRO A 60 -16.60 4.83 -2.94
CA PRO A 60 -17.16 5.55 -1.80
C PRO A 60 -17.26 7.04 -2.12
N GLN A 61 -18.36 7.67 -1.72
CA GLN A 61 -18.54 9.12 -1.77
C GLN A 61 -18.73 9.64 -0.35
N THR A 62 -17.93 10.61 0.07
CA THR A 62 -18.19 11.39 1.29
C THR A 62 -19.32 12.37 0.99
N LEU A 63 -20.44 12.22 1.70
CA LEU A 63 -21.61 13.09 1.59
C LEU A 63 -21.39 14.39 2.39
N PRO A 64 -22.18 15.46 2.15
CA PRO A 64 -22.05 16.73 2.86
C PRO A 64 -22.18 16.65 4.38
N ASP A 65 -22.81 15.59 4.90
CA ASP A 65 -22.96 15.30 6.33
C ASP A 65 -21.79 14.50 6.92
N GLY A 66 -20.75 14.22 6.12
CA GLY A 66 -19.57 13.45 6.52
C GLY A 66 -19.76 11.94 6.49
N SER A 67 -20.94 11.42 6.11
CA SER A 67 -21.16 9.99 5.94
C SER A 67 -20.56 9.47 4.63
N VAL A 68 -20.15 8.20 4.59
CA VAL A 68 -19.60 7.56 3.40
C VAL A 68 -20.67 6.70 2.73
N CYS A 69 -21.08 7.06 1.52
CA CYS A 69 -21.97 6.27 0.69
C CYS A 69 -21.17 5.25 -0.16
N VAL A 70 -21.60 3.99 -0.17
CA VAL A 70 -20.90 2.88 -0.84
C VAL A 70 -21.70 2.30 -2.02
N LEU A 71 -23.03 2.30 -1.94
CA LEU A 71 -23.95 1.78 -2.97
C LEU A 71 -25.10 2.77 -3.19
N GLY A 72 -25.53 2.95 -4.45
CA GLY A 72 -26.66 3.83 -4.79
C GLY A 72 -26.40 5.32 -4.55
N CYS A 73 -25.14 5.75 -4.60
CA CYS A 73 -24.78 7.12 -4.27
C CYS A 73 -25.36 8.13 -5.27
N PRO A 74 -25.74 9.34 -4.80
CA PRO A 74 -26.15 10.41 -5.68
C PRO A 74 -25.08 10.64 -6.77
N PRO A 75 -25.49 11.05 -7.99
CA PRO A 75 -24.53 11.40 -9.02
C PRO A 75 -23.59 12.49 -8.48
N ALA A 76 -22.30 12.18 -8.45
CA ALA A 76 -21.29 13.10 -7.94
C ALA A 76 -21.35 14.41 -8.74
N ALA A 77 -21.48 15.53 -8.05
CA ALA A 77 -21.32 16.85 -8.66
C ALA A 77 -19.87 16.95 -9.16
N THR A 78 -19.65 16.66 -10.45
CA THR A 78 -18.37 16.75 -11.18
C THR A 78 -17.15 16.43 -10.30
N ALA A 79 -16.97 15.15 -9.99
CA ALA A 79 -15.74 14.68 -9.36
C ALA A 79 -14.55 15.00 -10.27
N ALA A 80 -13.50 15.59 -9.69
CA ALA A 80 -12.19 15.69 -10.33
C ALA A 80 -11.74 14.30 -10.86
N PRO A 81 -10.97 14.24 -11.96
CA PRO A 81 -10.55 12.98 -12.55
C PRO A 81 -9.81 12.12 -11.52
N PRO A 82 -9.86 10.78 -11.68
CA PRO A 82 -9.20 9.87 -10.76
C PRO A 82 -7.76 10.31 -10.55
N ARG A 83 -7.32 10.35 -9.29
CA ARG A 83 -5.89 10.52 -8.94
C ARG A 83 -5.14 9.24 -9.32
N GLY A 84 -5.09 8.94 -10.61
CA GLY A 84 -4.17 8.01 -11.22
C GLY A 84 -2.87 8.76 -11.47
N GLY A 85 -1.96 8.73 -10.51
CA GLY A 85 -0.57 9.05 -10.79
C GLY A 85 -0.01 7.92 -11.66
N ASN A 86 -0.01 8.10 -12.98
CA ASN A 86 0.73 7.26 -13.93
C ASN A 86 2.24 7.50 -13.83
N ASN A 87 2.78 7.60 -12.62
CA ASN A 87 4.21 7.61 -12.40
C ASN A 87 4.56 6.28 -11.76
N PRO A 88 5.17 5.34 -12.52
CA PRO A 88 5.85 4.23 -11.89
C PRO A 88 6.89 4.83 -10.92
N PRO A 89 7.08 4.28 -9.71
CA PRO A 89 8.23 4.67 -8.91
C PRO A 89 9.49 4.49 -9.77
N PRO A 90 10.51 5.37 -9.66
CA PRO A 90 11.77 5.17 -10.36
C PRO A 90 12.31 3.77 -9.99
N GLY A 91 12.19 2.80 -10.90
CA GLY A 91 12.51 1.40 -10.65
C GLY A 91 11.41 0.36 -10.97
N ALA A 92 10.18 0.75 -11.29
CA ALA A 92 9.17 -0.19 -11.78
C ALA A 92 9.43 -0.59 -13.24
N ARG A 93 10.29 -1.60 -13.44
CA ARG A 93 10.45 -2.27 -14.73
C ARG A 93 9.16 -3.01 -15.08
N GLY A 94 8.49 -2.54 -16.14
CA GLY A 94 7.40 -3.26 -16.79
C GLY A 94 7.90 -4.60 -17.33
N GLY A 95 7.24 -5.69 -16.96
CA GLY A 95 7.56 -7.03 -17.42
C GLY A 95 6.86 -7.35 -18.74
N ARG A 96 7.60 -7.23 -19.86
CA ARG A 96 7.69 -8.24 -20.93
C ARG A 96 8.62 -7.71 -22.03
N GLY A 97 9.79 -8.34 -22.16
CA GLY A 97 10.73 -8.10 -23.24
C GLY A 97 12.17 -8.27 -22.79
N ASP A 98 12.73 -9.41 -23.18
CA ASP A 98 14.15 -9.60 -23.49
C ASP A 98 15.08 -9.95 -22.32
N ALA A 99 15.35 -11.26 -22.27
CA ALA A 99 16.50 -11.83 -21.58
C ALA A 99 17.80 -11.28 -22.18
N ALA A 100 18.55 -10.49 -21.41
CA ALA A 100 20.01 -10.59 -21.27
C ALA A 100 20.55 -9.57 -20.25
N ALA A 101 21.58 -10.01 -19.51
CA ALA A 101 22.43 -9.29 -18.56
C ALA A 101 21.98 -9.27 -17.08
N ALA A 102 22.27 -10.38 -16.38
CA ALA A 102 22.82 -10.29 -15.02
C ALA A 102 24.34 -10.03 -15.16
N PRO A 103 24.94 -9.14 -14.35
CA PRO A 103 25.29 -9.53 -12.98
C PRO A 103 25.21 -8.35 -12.00
N ASP A 104 24.15 -8.31 -11.20
CA ASP A 104 24.20 -7.65 -9.90
C ASP A 104 23.57 -8.64 -8.92
N ALA A 105 24.35 -9.07 -7.92
CA ALA A 105 23.85 -9.94 -6.86
C ALA A 105 22.58 -9.29 -6.28
N PRO A 106 21.47 -10.05 -6.12
CA PRO A 106 20.23 -9.45 -5.65
C PRO A 106 20.50 -8.80 -4.30
N ALA A 107 20.19 -7.50 -4.19
CA ALA A 107 20.18 -6.79 -2.93
C ALA A 107 19.55 -7.71 -1.88
N ALA A 108 20.27 -7.96 -0.78
CA ALA A 108 19.87 -8.95 0.22
C ALA A 108 18.39 -8.73 0.57
N ARG A 109 17.54 -9.65 0.11
CA ARG A 109 16.10 -9.55 0.25
C ARG A 109 15.81 -9.36 1.75
N ASN A 110 15.05 -8.32 2.10
CA ASN A 110 14.79 -7.93 3.50
C ASN A 110 13.87 -8.96 4.17
N PHE A 111 14.42 -10.13 4.46
CA PHE A 111 13.72 -11.24 5.08
C PHE A 111 13.62 -11.02 6.59
N PRO A 112 12.50 -11.42 7.22
CA PRO A 112 12.41 -11.45 8.66
C PRO A 112 13.56 -12.26 9.26
N LYS A 113 14.17 -11.74 10.32
CA LYS A 113 15.18 -12.47 11.08
C LYS A 113 14.48 -13.32 12.12
N TYR A 114 14.54 -14.64 11.96
CA TYR A 114 13.95 -15.58 12.91
C TYR A 114 14.88 -15.84 14.08
N LYS A 115 14.28 -16.10 15.24
CA LYS A 115 15.03 -16.64 16.37
C LYS A 115 15.55 -18.06 16.04
N PRO A 116 16.70 -18.48 16.57
CA PRO A 116 17.32 -19.76 16.21
C PRO A 116 16.37 -20.97 16.34
N GLU A 117 15.50 -20.98 17.35
CA GLU A 117 14.53 -22.03 17.60
C GLU A 117 13.49 -22.23 16.48
N PHE A 118 13.26 -21.22 15.63
CA PHE A 118 12.31 -21.30 14.52
C PHE A 118 12.96 -21.66 13.18
N LEU A 119 14.30 -21.64 13.07
CA LEU A 119 14.99 -21.86 11.80
C LEU A 119 14.74 -23.25 11.21
N ALA A 120 14.59 -24.27 12.06
CA ALA A 120 14.23 -25.62 11.61
C ALA A 120 12.82 -25.66 10.99
N LYS A 121 11.85 -24.96 11.59
CA LYS A 121 10.48 -24.86 11.06
C LYS A 121 10.48 -24.10 9.74
N VAL A 122 11.20 -22.99 9.63
CA VAL A 122 11.32 -22.21 8.39
C VAL A 122 11.89 -23.07 7.27
N LYS A 123 12.96 -23.81 7.54
CA LYS A 123 13.56 -24.72 6.56
C LYS A 123 12.59 -25.81 6.11
N ASP A 124 11.88 -26.44 7.04
CA ASP A 124 10.91 -27.49 6.73
C ASP A 124 9.73 -26.97 5.87
N LEU A 125 9.17 -25.81 6.23
CA LEU A 125 8.11 -25.16 5.45
C LEU A 125 8.59 -24.76 4.06
N ASN A 126 9.83 -24.30 3.92
CA ASN A 126 10.43 -24.03 2.61
C ASN A 126 10.55 -25.30 1.76
N ASP A 127 11.11 -26.36 2.33
CA ASP A 127 11.38 -27.61 1.59
C ASP A 127 10.08 -28.31 1.15
N ARG A 128 8.99 -28.14 1.91
CA ARG A 128 7.68 -28.74 1.65
C ARG A 128 6.62 -27.71 1.27
N GLN A 129 7.01 -26.56 0.73
CA GLN A 129 6.11 -25.44 0.47
C GLN A 129 4.92 -25.85 -0.38
N VAL A 130 5.15 -26.60 -1.46
CA VAL A 130 4.07 -27.04 -2.37
C VAL A 130 2.98 -27.84 -1.64
N GLN A 131 3.36 -28.58 -0.58
CA GLN A 131 2.45 -29.44 0.17
C GLN A 131 1.86 -28.78 1.41
N THR A 132 2.45 -27.68 1.88
CA THR A 132 2.08 -27.07 3.16
C THR A 132 1.55 -25.66 3.05
N ASP A 133 1.80 -24.98 1.94
CA ASP A 133 1.41 -23.60 1.77
C ASP A 133 -0.11 -23.47 1.65
N THR A 134 -0.69 -22.82 2.65
CA THR A 134 -2.10 -22.46 2.71
C THR A 134 -2.52 -21.69 1.45
N LEU A 135 -1.62 -20.86 0.89
CA LEU A 135 -1.89 -20.18 -0.35
C LEU A 135 -2.02 -21.15 -1.54
N LEU A 136 -1.25 -22.23 -1.59
CA LEU A 136 -1.36 -23.24 -2.65
C LEU A 136 -2.53 -24.21 -2.42
N GLN A 137 -3.21 -24.12 -1.28
CA GLN A 137 -4.37 -24.92 -0.89
C GLN A 137 -5.67 -24.12 -0.85
N CYS A 138 -5.72 -22.96 -1.53
CA CYS A 138 -6.88 -22.08 -1.58
C CYS A 138 -7.38 -21.62 -0.20
N GLN A 139 -6.52 -21.60 0.81
CA GLN A 139 -6.83 -21.04 2.12
C GLN A 139 -6.45 -19.56 2.19
N PRO A 140 -7.05 -18.77 3.11
CA PRO A 140 -6.68 -17.37 3.29
C PRO A 140 -5.20 -17.21 3.68
N PRO A 141 -4.47 -16.22 3.13
CA PRO A 141 -3.08 -15.94 3.51
C PRO A 141 -2.90 -15.55 4.98
N GLY A 142 -3.93 -14.94 5.58
CA GLY A 142 -3.87 -14.38 6.93
C GLY A 142 -3.03 -13.10 7.02
N VAL A 143 -2.89 -12.53 8.22
CA VAL A 143 -2.08 -11.32 8.46
C VAL A 143 -0.80 -11.65 9.23
N PRO A 144 0.35 -11.02 8.90
CA PRO A 144 0.51 -9.93 7.92
C PRO A 144 0.78 -10.40 6.48
N ARG A 145 0.75 -11.71 6.17
CA ARG A 145 1.11 -12.26 4.85
C ARG A 145 0.31 -11.66 3.69
N ILE A 146 -0.98 -11.42 3.87
CA ILE A 146 -1.86 -10.79 2.87
C ILE A 146 -1.44 -9.36 2.49
N GLY A 147 -0.52 -8.75 3.25
CA GLY A 147 0.00 -7.42 2.97
C GLY A 147 -0.98 -6.28 3.27
N PRO A 148 -0.75 -5.08 2.69
CA PRO A 148 -1.62 -3.93 2.87
C PRO A 148 -2.96 -4.10 2.13
N PRO A 149 -4.05 -3.48 2.60
CA PRO A 149 -5.34 -3.55 1.93
C PRO A 149 -5.32 -2.81 0.58
N HIS A 150 -6.09 -3.33 -0.37
CA HIS A 150 -6.33 -2.69 -1.66
C HIS A 150 -7.31 -1.53 -1.57
N LYS A 151 -8.24 -1.61 -0.61
CA LYS A 151 -9.19 -0.54 -0.35
C LYS A 151 -9.48 -0.43 1.14
N ILE A 152 -9.64 0.79 1.60
CA ILE A 152 -10.07 1.07 2.96
C ILE A 152 -11.40 1.82 2.90
N LEU A 153 -12.35 1.35 3.67
CA LEU A 153 -13.59 2.05 3.99
C LEU A 153 -13.54 2.42 5.47
N GLN A 154 -13.80 3.67 5.80
CA GLN A 154 -13.78 4.15 7.17
C GLN A 154 -15.05 4.96 7.43
N ASN A 155 -15.77 4.59 8.48
CA ASN A 155 -16.87 5.36 9.01
C ASN A 155 -16.61 5.71 10.49
N ALA A 156 -17.60 6.30 11.17
CA ALA A 156 -17.45 6.73 12.55
C ALA A 156 -17.21 5.59 13.56
N ARG A 157 -17.54 4.34 13.23
CA ARG A 157 -17.58 3.18 14.14
C ARG A 157 -16.67 2.02 13.74
N GLU A 158 -16.17 1.99 12.51
CA GLU A 158 -15.31 0.91 12.03
C GLU A 158 -14.45 1.35 10.85
N VAL A 159 -13.36 0.60 10.67
CA VAL A 159 -12.51 0.60 9.48
C VAL A 159 -12.60 -0.78 8.84
N VAL A 160 -12.80 -0.83 7.53
CA VAL A 160 -12.88 -2.07 6.77
C VAL A 160 -11.74 -2.09 5.75
N PHE A 161 -10.91 -3.10 5.88
CA PHE A 161 -9.86 -3.41 4.92
C PHE A 161 -10.39 -4.43 3.92
N LEU A 162 -10.29 -4.09 2.64
CA LEU A 162 -10.66 -4.98 1.54
C LEU A 162 -9.40 -5.41 0.80
N TYR A 163 -9.30 -6.71 0.54
CA TYR A 163 -8.17 -7.35 -0.10
C TYR A 163 -8.66 -8.13 -1.32
N ASP A 164 -7.84 -8.12 -2.36
CA ASP A 164 -7.98 -9.05 -3.48
C ASP A 164 -6.64 -9.79 -3.58
N ASP A 165 -6.64 -11.08 -3.25
CA ASP A 165 -5.40 -11.86 -3.18
C ASP A 165 -5.49 -13.04 -4.16
N VAL A 166 -4.39 -13.77 -4.36
CA VAL A 166 -4.33 -14.88 -5.33
C VAL A 166 -5.38 -15.96 -5.07
N ASN A 167 -5.85 -16.05 -3.83
CA ASN A 167 -6.84 -17.03 -3.36
C ASN A 167 -8.26 -16.47 -3.21
N GLY A 168 -8.50 -15.25 -3.69
CA GLY A 168 -9.80 -14.62 -3.72
C GLY A 168 -9.88 -13.34 -2.90
N SER A 169 -11.10 -12.85 -2.77
CA SER A 169 -11.37 -11.58 -2.11
C SER A 169 -11.59 -11.77 -0.61
N PHE A 170 -10.85 -11.03 0.20
CA PHE A 170 -10.93 -11.08 1.66
C PHE A 170 -11.26 -9.71 2.23
N PHE A 171 -11.76 -9.69 3.46
CA PHE A 171 -12.01 -8.44 4.17
C PHE A 171 -11.75 -8.58 5.65
N ARG A 172 -11.35 -7.48 6.29
CA ARG A 172 -11.26 -7.36 7.75
C ARG A 172 -12.13 -6.20 8.19
N ILE A 173 -13.11 -6.49 9.04
CA ILE A 173 -13.89 -5.48 9.73
C ILE A 173 -13.18 -5.20 11.06
N ILE A 174 -12.80 -3.94 11.28
CA ILE A 174 -12.09 -3.48 12.46
C ILE A 174 -12.99 -2.46 13.17
N PRO A 175 -13.81 -2.90 14.15
CA PRO A 175 -14.58 -1.99 14.98
C PRO A 175 -13.66 -1.01 15.72
N THR A 176 -14.07 0.25 15.77
CA THR A 176 -13.36 1.35 16.46
C THR A 176 -14.22 2.02 17.53
N ASP A 177 -15.32 1.37 17.91
CA ASP A 177 -16.29 1.87 18.89
C ASP A 177 -15.97 1.50 20.35
N GLY A 178 -14.77 0.97 20.60
CA GLY A 178 -14.29 0.62 21.95
C GLY A 178 -14.86 -0.69 22.51
N ARG A 179 -15.55 -1.49 21.69
CA ARG A 179 -16.01 -2.82 22.12
C ARG A 179 -14.82 -3.77 22.39
N PRO A 180 -14.96 -4.75 23.29
CA PRO A 180 -13.93 -5.75 23.50
C PRO A 180 -13.90 -6.78 22.36
N HIS A 181 -12.80 -7.53 22.28
CA HIS A 181 -12.68 -8.71 21.45
C HIS A 181 -13.80 -9.73 21.72
N ARG A 182 -14.26 -10.38 20.65
CA ARG A 182 -15.32 -11.39 20.71
C ARG A 182 -14.79 -12.65 21.39
N LYS A 183 -15.65 -13.31 22.17
CA LYS A 183 -15.32 -14.54 22.89
C LYS A 183 -15.95 -15.75 22.22
N GLY A 184 -15.29 -16.91 22.32
CA GLY A 184 -15.82 -18.18 21.83
C GLY A 184 -15.83 -18.33 20.30
N LEU A 185 -15.07 -17.50 19.58
CA LEU A 185 -14.86 -17.70 18.14
C LEU A 185 -13.79 -18.77 17.90
N PRO A 186 -13.94 -19.64 16.89
CA PRO A 186 -12.83 -20.42 16.38
C PRO A 186 -11.68 -19.51 15.94
N ALA A 187 -10.44 -19.97 16.13
CA ALA A 187 -9.28 -19.27 15.62
C ALA A 187 -9.30 -19.22 14.09
N GLY A 188 -8.88 -18.11 13.49
CA GLY A 188 -8.95 -17.93 12.04
C GLY A 188 -7.75 -17.18 11.48
N TYR A 189 -7.55 -17.27 10.16
CA TYR A 189 -6.39 -16.69 9.47
C TYR A 189 -6.27 -15.16 9.62
N LEU A 190 -7.40 -14.46 9.69
CA LEU A 190 -7.45 -12.98 9.78
C LEU A 190 -7.61 -12.46 11.21
N GLY A 191 -7.79 -13.37 12.18
CA GLY A 191 -8.02 -13.07 13.60
C GLY A 191 -9.30 -12.29 13.89
N ASP A 192 -9.47 -11.91 15.15
CA ASP A 192 -10.47 -10.96 15.63
C ASP A 192 -9.78 -9.61 15.86
N ALA A 193 -10.21 -8.55 15.17
CA ALA A 193 -9.55 -7.25 15.18
C ALA A 193 -10.40 -6.20 15.91
N ILE A 194 -9.74 -5.31 16.67
CA ILE A 194 -10.32 -4.12 17.30
C ILE A 194 -9.35 -2.97 17.08
N GLY A 195 -9.86 -1.80 16.71
CA GLY A 195 -9.05 -0.61 16.46
C GLY A 195 -9.32 0.50 17.48
N HIS A 196 -8.30 1.31 17.74
CA HIS A 196 -8.40 2.56 18.49
C HIS A 196 -7.48 3.63 17.92
N TRP A 197 -7.74 4.89 18.26
CA TRP A 197 -6.95 6.02 17.78
C TRP A 197 -6.00 6.53 18.87
N GLU A 198 -4.72 6.70 18.50
CA GLU A 198 -3.69 7.35 19.29
C GLU A 198 -3.19 8.59 18.53
N GLY A 199 -3.82 9.73 18.80
CA GLY A 199 -3.69 10.92 17.96
C GLY A 199 -4.12 10.61 16.51
N ASP A 200 -3.23 10.84 15.56
CA ASP A 200 -3.45 10.56 14.13
C ASP A 200 -3.14 9.10 13.74
N THR A 201 -2.86 8.23 14.71
CA THR A 201 -2.50 6.82 14.45
C THR A 201 -3.67 5.89 14.73
N LEU A 202 -4.10 5.13 13.72
CA LEU A 202 -4.99 3.99 13.93
C LEU A 202 -4.16 2.79 14.39
N VAL A 203 -4.34 2.40 15.64
CA VAL A 203 -3.78 1.17 16.21
C VAL A 203 -4.80 0.06 16.08
N ILE A 204 -4.38 -1.11 15.62
CA ILE A 204 -5.24 -2.28 15.45
C ILE A 204 -4.65 -3.43 16.27
N GLU A 205 -5.37 -3.81 17.32
CA GLU A 205 -5.10 -5.05 18.03
C GLU A 205 -5.81 -6.20 17.30
N THR A 206 -5.14 -7.34 17.19
CA THR A 206 -5.76 -8.53 16.62
C THR A 206 -5.33 -9.75 17.40
N VAL A 207 -6.31 -10.57 17.77
CA VAL A 207 -6.14 -11.80 18.56
C VAL A 207 -6.76 -12.99 17.83
N ASN A 208 -6.68 -14.18 18.42
CA ASN A 208 -7.38 -15.37 17.95
C ASN A 208 -6.99 -15.81 16.52
N PHE A 209 -5.69 -15.76 16.22
CA PHE A 209 -5.12 -16.32 15.00
C PHE A 209 -5.03 -17.84 15.08
N ASN A 210 -5.22 -18.51 13.94
CA ASN A 210 -4.80 -19.90 13.80
C ASN A 210 -3.28 -19.98 13.53
N GLU A 211 -2.72 -21.18 13.59
CA GLU A 211 -1.27 -21.41 13.39
C GLU A 211 -0.94 -21.97 12.00
N GLU A 212 -1.88 -21.88 11.06
CA GLU A 212 -1.78 -22.56 9.77
C GLU A 212 -0.97 -21.79 8.72
N THR A 213 -0.83 -20.48 8.88
CA THR A 213 -0.10 -19.62 7.94
C THR A 213 1.23 -19.11 8.50
N TRP A 214 2.06 -18.53 7.64
CA TRP A 214 3.36 -17.92 7.95
C TRP A 214 3.52 -16.59 7.19
N LEU A 215 4.67 -15.91 7.21
CA LEU A 215 4.75 -14.50 6.80
C LEU A 215 4.89 -14.27 5.29
N ILE A 216 5.62 -15.12 4.58
CA ILE A 216 6.00 -14.96 3.17
C ILE A 216 6.33 -16.31 2.53
N ASP A 217 6.52 -16.32 1.21
CA ASP A 217 7.05 -17.51 0.53
C ASP A 217 8.45 -17.88 1.08
N ASN A 218 8.77 -19.17 0.99
CA ASN A 218 9.94 -19.88 1.50
C ASN A 218 9.89 -20.21 2.99
N GLY A 219 8.70 -20.44 3.53
CA GLY A 219 8.48 -20.93 4.89
C GLY A 219 8.81 -19.95 6.02
N ALA A 220 9.11 -18.70 5.69
CA ALA A 220 9.36 -17.63 6.64
C ALA A 220 8.03 -17.00 7.06
#